data_AF-B7Q0J8-F1
#
_entry.id   AF-B7Q0J8-F1
#
_cell.length_a   1.000
_cell.length_b   1.000
_cell.length_c   1.000
_cell.angle_alpha   90.00
_cell.angle_beta   90.00
_cell.angle_gamma   90.00
#
_symmetry.space_group_name_H-M   'P 1'
#
loop_
_entity.id
_entity.type
_entity.pdbx_description
1 polymer ?
#
loop_
_entity_poly.entity_id
_entity_poly.type
_entity_poly.pdbx_seq_one_letter_code
_entity_poly.pdbx_strand_id
1 'polypeptide(L)' 'MVQPVGVAHVEAQYGQQRAELPIYITKEKGPPLLGRQWLQAIRLNWHRIFGLNRAAISVKMNFISYGFGSVYNTQKRNI' A
#
# COMPACT_ATOMS: atom_id res chain seq x y z
N MET A 1 15.87 3.69 1.64
CA MET A 1 15.68 2.56 0.70
C MET A 1 15.30 1.35 1.52
N VAL A 2 14.21 0.66 1.20
CA VAL A 2 13.80 -0.56 1.90
C VAL A 2 14.62 -1.73 1.36
N GLN A 3 15.30 -2.47 2.25
CA GLN A 3 16.05 -3.67 1.87
C GLN A 3 15.28 -4.93 2.32
N PRO A 4 15.00 -5.87 1.41
CA PRO A 4 14.37 -7.13 1.78
C PRO A 4 15.34 -7.98 2.61
N VAL A 5 14.81 -8.61 3.65
CA VAL A 5 15.50 -9.63 4.46
C VAL A 5 15.43 -11.01 3.83
N GLY A 6 14.50 -11.22 2.90
CA GLY A 6 14.36 -12.48 2.19
C GLY A 6 13.37 -12.38 1.05
N VAL A 7 13.34 -13.43 0.24
CA VAL A 7 12.40 -13.59 -0.87
C VAL A 7 11.79 -14.97 -0.80
N ALA A 8 10.47 -15.04 -0.91
CA ALA A 8 9.74 -16.30 -1.04
C ALA A 8 8.94 -16.28 -2.34
N HIS A 9 8.91 -17.39 -3.07
CA HIS A 9 8.05 -17.54 -4.24
C HIS A 9 6.75 -18.19 -3.80
N VAL A 10 5.62 -17.60 -4.21
CA VAL A 10 4.29 -18.07 -3.83
C VAL A 10 3.40 -18.18 -5.05
N GLU A 11 2.48 -19.14 -5.03
CA GLU A 11 1.40 -19.19 -6.02
C GLU A 11 0.36 -18.13 -5.67
N ALA A 12 0.25 -17.11 -6.52
CA ALA A 12 -0.74 -16.06 -6.42
C ALA A 12 -1.93 -16.39 -7.33
N GLN A 13 -3.14 -16.40 -6.76
CA GLN A 13 -4.38 -16.65 -7.50
C GLN A 13 -5.30 -15.41 -7.45
N TYR A 14 -5.82 -15.00 -8.61
CA TYR A 14 -6.82 -13.95 -8.73
C TYR A 14 -7.88 -14.31 -9.79
N GLY A 15 -9.07 -14.68 -9.33
CA GLY A 15 -10.10 -15.26 -10.20
C GLY A 15 -9.60 -16.56 -10.84
N GLN A 16 -9.56 -16.58 -12.17
CA GLN A 16 -9.01 -17.71 -12.96
C GLN A 16 -7.52 -17.56 -13.29
N GLN A 17 -6.89 -16.44 -12.91
CA GLN A 17 -5.45 -16.21 -13.13
C GLN A 17 -4.65 -16.85 -12.00
N ARG A 18 -3.56 -17.56 -12.35
CA ARG A 18 -2.58 -18.12 -11.41
C ARG A 18 -1.17 -17.80 -11.90
N ALA A 19 -0.29 -17.39 -10.99
CA ALA A 19 1.11 -17.11 -11.30
C ALA A 19 1.98 -17.32 -10.06
N GLU A 20 3.18 -17.87 -10.25
CA GLU A 20 4.18 -17.91 -9.19
C GLU A 20 4.93 -16.57 -9.14
N LEU A 21 4.89 -15.89 -7.99
CA LEU A 21 5.41 -14.53 -7.84
C LEU A 21 6.24 -14.36 -6.56
N PRO A 22 7.28 -13.51 -6.59
CA PRO A 22 8.13 -13.27 -5.43
C PRO A 22 7.47 -12.31 -4.44
N ILE A 23 7.44 -12.68 -3.17
CA ILE A 23 7.19 -11.79 -2.03
C ILE A 23 8.52 -11.42 -1.39
N TYR A 24 8.75 -10.13 -1.24
CA TYR A 24 9.91 -9.57 -0.55
C TYR A 24 9.56 -9.35 0.92
N ILE A 25 10.24 -10.07 1.81
CA ILE A 25 10.04 -9.96 3.25
C ILE A 25 10.87 -8.77 3.73
N THR A 26 10.28 -7.84 4.47
CA THR A 26 10.96 -6.65 5.02
C THR A 26 10.90 -6.68 6.54
N LYS A 27 11.88 -6.06 7.20
CA LYS A 27 11.85 -5.90 8.67
C LYS A 27 10.82 -4.86 9.13
N GLU A 28 10.54 -3.90 8.27
CA GLU A 28 9.58 -2.84 8.52
C GLU A 28 8.15 -3.39 8.46
N LYS A 29 7.31 -2.97 9.41
CA LYS A 29 5.89 -3.30 9.45
C LYS A 29 5.14 -2.35 8.52
N GLY A 30 4.23 -2.90 7.73
CA GLY A 30 3.38 -2.13 6.83
C GLY A 30 2.46 -3.04 6.03
N PRO A 31 1.46 -2.46 5.32
CA PRO A 31 0.65 -3.24 4.41
C PRO A 31 1.53 -3.82 3.29
N PRO A 32 1.25 -5.05 2.83
CA PRO A 32 1.97 -5.63 1.71
C PRO A 32 1.77 -4.79 0.46
N LEU A 33 2.86 -4.54 -0.27
CA LEU A 33 2.85 -3.76 -1.50
C LEU A 33 2.92 -4.67 -2.72
N LEU A 34 2.02 -4.46 -3.67
CA LEU A 34 2.05 -5.13 -4.97
C LEU A 34 2.98 -4.37 -5.90
N GLY A 35 4.13 -4.95 -6.20
CA GLY A 35 5.11 -4.38 -7.12
C GLY A 35 4.66 -4.47 -8.59
N ARG A 36 5.41 -3.81 -9.48
CA ARG A 36 5.14 -3.81 -10.93
C ARG A 36 5.10 -5.22 -11.53
N GLN A 37 5.98 -6.11 -11.10
CA GLN A 37 6.00 -7.50 -11.57
C GLN A 37 4.67 -8.23 -11.27
N TRP A 38 4.09 -7.99 -10.10
CA TRP A 38 2.79 -8.54 -9.72
C TRP A 38 1.68 -7.97 -10.60
N LEU A 39 1.70 -6.66 -10.84
CA LEU A 39 0.70 -5.97 -11.68
C LEU A 39 0.81 -6.34 -13.18
N GLN A 40 1.98 -6.79 -13.62
CA GLN A 40 2.19 -7.30 -14.98
C GLN A 40 1.66 -8.72 -15.15
N ALA A 41 1.87 -9.58 -14.14
CA ALA A 41 1.45 -10.98 -14.17
C ALA A 41 -0.04 -11.16 -13.87
N ILE A 42 -0.60 -10.33 -12.99
CA ILE A 42 -2.00 -10.40 -12.57
C ILE A 42 -2.74 -9.17 -13.04
N ARG A 43 -3.72 -9.38 -13.92
CA ARG A 43 -4.63 -8.32 -14.36
C ARG A 43 -5.73 -8.12 -13.34
N LEU A 44 -5.56 -7.06 -12.54
CA LEU A 44 -6.53 -6.63 -11.55
C LEU A 44 -7.77 -6.02 -12.20
N ASN A 45 -8.95 -6.31 -11.66
CA ASN A 45 -10.16 -5.60 -12.04
C ASN A 45 -10.19 -4.24 -11.31
N TRP A 46 -9.62 -3.22 -11.96
CA TRP A 46 -9.53 -1.87 -11.40
C TRP A 46 -10.89 -1.23 -11.13
N HIS A 47 -11.93 -1.55 -11.90
CA HIS A 47 -13.29 -1.03 -11.67
C HIS A 47 -13.88 -1.53 -10.34
N ARG A 48 -13.50 -2.75 -9.92
CA ARG A 48 -13.94 -3.33 -8.64
C ARG A 48 -13.11 -2.80 -7.47
N ILE A 49 -11.82 -2.54 -7.69
CA ILE A 49 -10.89 -2.06 -6.66
C ILE A 49 -11.11 -0.56 -6.40
N PHE A 50 -11.17 0.22 -7.46
CA PHE A 50 -11.54 1.62 -7.45
C PHE A 50 -12.98 1.69 -7.94
N GLY A 51 -13.92 1.32 -7.07
CA GLY A 51 -15.30 1.72 -7.27
C GLY A 51 -15.29 3.24 -7.40
N LEU A 52 -15.38 3.75 -8.64
CA LEU A 52 -15.50 5.18 -8.90
C LEU A 52 -16.75 5.62 -8.13
N ASN A 53 -16.54 6.23 -6.97
CA ASN A 53 -17.54 7.07 -6.32
C ASN A 53 -17.79 8.24 -7.28
N ARG A 54 -18.62 8.02 -8.31
CA ARG A 54 -19.16 9.08 -9.18
C ARG A 54 -20.10 10.03 -8.41
N ALA A 55 -20.22 9.86 -7.09
CA ALA A 55 -20.81 10.81 -6.17
C ALA A 55 -19.74 11.33 -5.17
N ALA A 56 -18.69 11.96 -5.68
CA ALA A 56 -17.85 12.87 -4.89
C ALA A 56 -17.54 14.11 -5.74
N ILE A 57 -18.61 14.80 -6.13
CA ILE A 57 -18.59 16.23 -6.38
C ILE A 57 -18.12 16.87 -5.07
N SER A 58 -17.01 17.62 -5.15
CA SER A 58 -16.39 18.48 -4.12
C SER A 58 -16.83 18.28 -2.68
N VAL A 59 -16.04 17.53 -1.90
CA VAL A 59 -16.05 17.66 -0.44
C VAL A 59 -14.81 18.45 -0.04
N LYS A 60 -15.02 19.65 0.51
CA LYS A 60 -13.96 20.39 1.22
C LYS A 60 -13.43 19.50 2.35
N MET A 61 -12.16 19.11 2.27
CA MET A 61 -11.50 18.30 3.29
C MET A 61 -11.22 19.18 4.52
N ASN A 62 -12.16 19.20 5.46
CA ASN A 62 -11.88 19.69 6.81
C ASN A 62 -11.21 18.56 7.59
N PHE A 63 -9.90 18.68 7.85
CA PHE A 63 -9.21 17.79 8.78
C PHE A 63 -9.70 18.09 10.20
N ILE A 64 -10.63 17.27 10.72
CA ILE A 64 -10.87 17.21 12.17
C ILE A 64 -9.87 16.18 12.71
N SER A 65 -8.82 16.70 13.35
CA SER A 65 -7.88 15.91 14.14
C SER A 65 -8.62 15.29 15.33
N TYR A 66 -8.95 14.01 15.26
CA TYR A 66 -9.26 13.24 16.46
C TYR A 66 -7.96 12.70 17.00
N GLY A 67 -7.53 13.29 18.11
CA GLY A 67 -6.25 13.05 18.73
C GLY A 67 -6.01 11.57 19.02
N PHE A 68 -4.94 11.05 18.44
CA PHE A 68 -4.15 9.99 19.04
C PHE A 68 -2.75 10.56 19.20
N GLY A 69 -2.42 10.96 20.44
CA GLY A 69 -1.10 11.42 20.77
C GLY A 69 -0.09 10.30 20.53
N SER A 70 0.93 10.59 19.72
CA SER A 70 2.23 9.97 19.91
C SER A 70 3.27 11.08 19.88
N VAL A 71 3.60 11.52 21.08
CA VAL A 71 4.85 12.19 21.43
C VAL A 71 5.99 11.37 20.82
N TYR A 72 6.81 11.95 19.94
CA TYR A 72 8.28 11.83 20.01
C TYR A 72 8.93 13.02 19.28
N ASN A 73 9.67 13.78 20.09
CA ASN A 73 10.62 14.86 19.86
C ASN A 73 11.54 14.66 18.63
N THR A 74 11.92 15.75 17.94
CA THR A 74 13.34 16.08 17.63
C THR A 74 13.47 17.51 17.06
N GLN A 75 14.00 18.38 17.92
CA GLN A 75 14.90 19.52 17.72
C GLN A 75 14.49 20.79 16.95
N LYS A 76 14.29 21.84 17.77
CA LYS A 76 14.69 23.23 17.51
C LYS A 76 16.11 23.30 16.91
N ARG A 77 16.27 24.02 15.80
CA ARG A 77 17.25 25.12 15.66
C ARG A 77 16.67 26.18 14.73
N ASN A 78 16.27 27.29 15.33
CA ASN A 78 16.05 28.58 14.68
C ASN A 78 17.44 29.17 14.36
N ILE A 79 17.55 29.78 13.16
CA ILE A 79 18.47 30.87 12.76
C ILE A 79 19.88 30.89 13.37
#